data_AF-A0A924NSL5-F1
#
_entry.id   AF-A0A924NSL5-F1
#
_cell.length_a   1.000
_cell.length_b   1.000
_cell.length_c   1.000
_cell.angle_alpha   90.00
_cell.angle_beta   90.00
_cell.angle_gamma   90.00
#
_symmetry.space_group_name_H-M   'P 1'
#
loop_
_entity.id
_entity.type
_entity.pdbx_description
1 polymer ?
#
loop_
_entity_poly.entity_id
_entity_poly.type
_entity_poly.pdbx_seq_one_letter_code
_entity_poly.pdbx_strand_id
1 'polypeptide(L)'
;MSTVQHHAPIVPTVETRLRWVDEAATEAFAQSLAAKPDITHAFITLHGDLGAGKTTLVRHLLRALGVQGRIKSPTYAVVEPYELPTLNIWHFDFYRFSDPREWEDAGFRDIFASPGLKVAEWPQNAGALLPTPDI
;
A
#
# COMPACT_ATOMS: atom_id res chain seq x y z
N MET A 1 7.28 -30.15 10.40
CA MET A 1 6.06 -29.89 9.61
C MET A 1 5.05 -29.19 10.51
N SER A 2 5.05 -27.86 10.54
CA SER A 2 4.13 -27.07 11.36
C SER A 2 2.94 -26.65 10.50
N THR A 3 1.78 -27.22 10.76
CA THR A 3 0.51 -26.84 10.13
C THR A 3 0.00 -25.56 10.80
N VAL A 4 0.21 -24.41 10.15
CA VAL A 4 -0.53 -23.19 10.49
C VAL A 4 -1.98 -23.42 10.08
N GLN A 5 -2.86 -23.63 11.05
CA GLN A 5 -4.30 -23.62 10.82
C GLN A 5 -4.73 -22.19 10.50
N HIS A 6 -4.97 -21.92 9.21
CA HIS A 6 -5.64 -20.68 8.79
C HIS A 6 -7.09 -20.74 9.26
N HIS A 7 -7.40 -19.97 10.31
CA HIS A 7 -8.79 -19.70 10.69
C HIS A 7 -9.47 -18.94 9.54
N ALA A 8 -10.62 -19.41 9.08
CA ALA A 8 -11.38 -18.71 8.05
C ALA A 8 -11.82 -17.34 8.58
N PRO A 9 -11.73 -16.26 7.78
CA PRO A 9 -12.13 -14.93 8.24
C PRO A 9 -13.62 -14.93 8.61
N ILE A 10 -13.94 -14.32 9.76
CA ILE A 10 -15.31 -14.23 10.33
C ILE A 10 -16.21 -13.32 9.47
N VAL A 11 -15.61 -12.43 8.67
CA VAL A 11 -16.27 -11.56 7.71
C VAL A 11 -15.96 -12.11 6.31
N PRO A 12 -16.95 -12.25 5.40
CA PRO A 12 -16.68 -12.72 4.05
C PRO A 12 -15.72 -11.76 3.34
N THR A 13 -14.52 -12.25 3.03
CA THR A 13 -13.60 -11.58 2.12
C THR A 13 -14.18 -11.65 0.71
N VAL A 14 -14.44 -10.49 0.10
CA VAL A 14 -14.90 -10.43 -1.28
C VAL A 14 -13.69 -10.40 -2.19
N GLU A 15 -13.42 -11.52 -2.87
CA GLU A 15 -12.41 -11.56 -3.92
C GLU A 15 -12.98 -11.02 -5.24
N THR A 16 -12.32 -10.01 -5.80
CA THR A 16 -12.66 -9.47 -7.13
C THR A 16 -11.47 -9.59 -8.06
N ARG A 17 -11.70 -10.11 -9.28
CA ARG A 17 -10.68 -10.15 -10.33
C ARG A 17 -11.01 -9.13 -11.41
N LEU A 18 -10.08 -8.20 -11.62
CA LEU A 18 -10.15 -7.19 -12.66
C LEU A 18 -9.02 -7.41 -13.66
N ARG A 19 -9.28 -7.03 -14.92
CA ARG A 19 -8.25 -7.02 -15.96
C ARG A 19 -8.10 -5.60 -16.47
N TRP A 20 -6.92 -5.03 -16.31
CA TRP A 20 -6.55 -3.74 -16.89
C TRP A 20 -5.85 -3.99 -18.23
N VAL A 21 -6.40 -3.43 -19.31
CA VAL A 21 -5.87 -3.63 -20.67
C VAL A 21 -4.80 -2.60 -21.03
N ASP A 22 -4.76 -1.48 -20.31
CA ASP A 22 -3.84 -0.37 -20.48
C ASP A 22 -3.68 0.44 -19.17
N GLU A 23 -2.87 1.50 -19.23
CA GLU A 23 -2.64 2.42 -18.12
C GLU A 23 -3.91 3.22 -17.77
N ALA A 24 -4.74 3.57 -18.75
CA ALA A 24 -6.00 4.28 -18.52
C ALA A 24 -6.99 3.46 -17.66
N ALA A 25 -7.05 2.14 -17.86
CA ALA A 25 -7.84 1.26 -17.00
C ALA A 25 -7.30 1.20 -15.56
N THR A 26 -5.99 1.29 -15.38
CA THR A 26 -5.34 1.38 -14.06
C THR A 26 -5.70 2.71 -13.38
N GLU A 27 -5.67 3.82 -14.12
CA GLU A 27 -6.09 5.14 -13.64
C GLU A 27 -7.55 5.15 -13.22
N ALA A 28 -8.46 4.64 -14.05
CA ALA A 28 -9.88 4.58 -13.74
C ALA A 28 -10.16 3.76 -12.47
N PHE A 29 -9.46 2.63 -12.29
CA PHE A 29 -9.55 1.87 -11.05
C PHE A 29 -9.06 2.66 -9.85
N ALA A 30 -7.91 3.33 -9.95
CA ALA A 30 -7.38 4.16 -8.87
C ALA A 30 -8.34 5.31 -8.48
N GLN A 31 -8.99 5.95 -9.45
CA GLN A 31 -10.03 6.96 -9.19
C GLN A 31 -11.23 6.35 -8.45
N SER A 32 -11.69 5.17 -8.87
CA SER A 32 -12.79 4.47 -8.20
C SER A 32 -12.46 4.07 -6.76
N LEU A 33 -11.19 3.73 -6.50
CA LEU A 33 -10.67 3.39 -5.18
C LEU A 33 -10.54 4.64 -4.29
N ALA A 34 -10.05 5.74 -4.84
CA ALA A 34 -9.94 7.03 -4.14
C ALA A 34 -11.32 7.59 -3.71
N ALA A 35 -12.39 7.23 -4.42
CA ALA A 35 -13.75 7.65 -4.08
C ALA A 35 -14.38 6.88 -2.91
N LYS A 36 -13.72 5.83 -2.40
CA LYS A 36 -14.21 5.06 -1.25
C LYS A 36 -13.97 5.85 0.05
N PRO A 37 -14.99 6.06 0.91
CA PRO A 37 -14.82 6.82 2.14
C PRO A 37 -13.71 6.27 3.06
N ASP A 38 -13.59 4.94 3.14
CA ASP A 38 -12.66 4.28 4.05
C ASP A 38 -11.20 4.33 3.56
N ILE A 39 -10.96 4.80 2.33
CA ILE A 39 -9.61 4.86 1.75
C ILE A 39 -8.66 5.73 2.58
N THR A 40 -9.19 6.73 3.29
CA THR A 40 -8.40 7.65 4.12
C THR A 40 -7.80 6.99 5.35
N HIS A 41 -8.24 5.78 5.71
CA HIS A 41 -7.74 5.02 6.86
C HIS A 41 -7.20 3.64 6.48
N ALA A 42 -7.25 3.27 5.20
CA ALA A 42 -6.91 1.93 4.75
C ALA A 42 -5.40 1.66 4.81
N PHE A 43 -5.06 0.41 5.04
CA PHE A 43 -3.76 -0.17 4.73
C PHE A 43 -3.88 -1.09 3.52
N ILE A 44 -3.22 -0.71 2.43
CA ILE A 44 -3.24 -1.40 1.14
C ILE A 44 -1.90 -2.06 0.87
N THR A 45 -1.94 -3.31 0.45
CA THR A 45 -0.75 -4.08 0.07
C THR A 45 -0.75 -4.43 -1.41
N LEU A 46 0.37 -4.15 -2.09
CA LEU A 46 0.52 -4.38 -3.53
C LEU A 46 1.55 -5.48 -3.79
N HIS A 47 1.06 -6.58 -4.32
CA HIS A 47 1.85 -7.72 -4.75
C HIS A 47 1.96 -7.78 -6.27
N GLY A 48 3.06 -8.36 -6.77
CA GLY A 48 3.29 -8.58 -8.19
C GLY A 48 4.75 -8.40 -8.57
N ASP A 49 5.12 -8.89 -9.75
CA ASP A 49 6.50 -8.88 -10.23
C ASP A 49 7.03 -7.47 -10.53
N LEU A 50 8.33 -7.36 -10.79
CA LEU A 50 8.94 -6.13 -11.26
C LEU A 50 8.33 -5.75 -12.62
N GLY A 51 7.85 -4.50 -12.73
CA GLY A 51 7.15 -4.04 -13.93
C GLY A 51 5.65 -4.37 -13.98
N ALA A 52 5.07 -5.03 -12.98
CA ALA A 52 3.64 -5.34 -12.93
C ALA A 52 2.69 -4.11 -12.81
N GLY A 53 3.24 -2.90 -12.65
CA GLY A 53 2.44 -1.67 -12.57
C GLY A 53 2.07 -1.20 -11.16
N LYS A 54 2.61 -1.81 -10.10
CA LYS A 54 2.35 -1.43 -8.69
C LYS A 54 2.54 0.07 -8.44
N THR A 55 3.73 0.62 -8.69
CA THR A 55 3.98 2.07 -8.56
C THR A 55 3.10 2.92 -9.48
N THR A 56 2.69 2.41 -10.63
CA THR A 56 1.75 3.12 -11.52
C THR A 56 0.38 3.25 -10.87
N LEU A 57 -0.15 2.18 -10.28
CA LEU A 57 -1.38 2.22 -9.49
C LEU A 57 -1.26 3.21 -8.31
N VAL A 58 -0.17 3.14 -7.52
CA VAL A 58 0.05 4.08 -6.40
C VAL A 58 0.03 5.52 -6.89
N ARG A 59 0.71 5.81 -8.01
CA ARG A 59 0.76 7.14 -8.58
C ARG A 59 -0.63 7.67 -8.95
N HIS A 60 -1.44 6.87 -9.65
CA HIS A 60 -2.79 7.28 -10.00
C HIS A 60 -3.68 7.45 -8.76
N LEU A 61 -3.53 6.60 -7.74
CA LEU A 61 -4.29 6.71 -6.50
C LEU A 61 -3.96 8.01 -5.76
N LEU A 62 -2.67 8.30 -5.57
CA LEU A 62 -2.20 9.53 -4.93
C LEU A 62 -2.65 10.77 -5.71
N ARG A 63 -2.61 10.73 -7.05
CA ARG A 63 -3.15 11.80 -7.90
C ARG A 63 -4.64 12.01 -7.69
N ALA A 64 -5.43 10.93 -7.69
CA ALA A 64 -6.87 11.00 -7.49
C ALA A 64 -7.24 11.53 -6.09
N LEU A 65 -6.39 11.30 -5.09
CA LEU A 65 -6.52 11.84 -3.73
C LEU A 65 -6.03 13.31 -3.61
N GLY A 66 -5.45 13.87 -4.67
CA GLY A 66 -5.08 15.29 -4.72
C GLY A 66 -3.59 15.59 -4.49
N VAL A 67 -2.71 14.58 -4.41
CA VAL A 67 -1.26 14.80 -4.32
C VAL A 67 -0.74 15.46 -5.59
N GLN A 68 -0.11 16.62 -5.43
CA GLN A 68 0.50 17.40 -6.51
C GLN A 68 2.01 17.15 -6.60
N GLY A 69 2.66 17.56 -7.69
CA GLY A 69 4.11 17.44 -7.83
C GLY A 69 4.59 16.03 -8.19
N ARG A 70 5.87 15.72 -7.99
CA ARG A 70 6.46 14.47 -8.46
C ARG A 70 6.16 13.31 -7.50
N ILE A 71 5.65 12.20 -8.05
CA ILE A 71 5.37 10.96 -7.30
C ILE A 71 6.24 9.84 -7.88
N LYS A 72 7.14 9.31 -7.07
CA LYS A 72 8.14 8.28 -7.42
C LYS A 72 8.07 7.15 -6.39
N SER A 73 8.56 5.96 -6.75
CA SER A 73 8.72 4.91 -5.74
C SER A 73 9.82 5.28 -4.74
N PRO A 74 9.59 5.13 -3.42
CA PRO A 74 10.58 5.36 -2.39
C PRO A 74 11.55 4.18 -2.21
N THR A 75 11.92 3.44 -3.26
CA THR A 75 12.74 2.22 -3.17
C THR A 75 14.01 2.34 -2.30
N TYR A 76 14.63 3.52 -2.20
CA TYR A 76 15.80 3.76 -1.33
C TYR A 76 15.46 4.43 0.00
N ALA A 77 14.40 5.24 0.06
CA ALA A 77 13.95 5.87 1.29
C ALA A 77 13.07 4.94 2.13
N VAL A 78 12.61 3.84 1.53
CA VAL A 78 11.62 2.86 1.99
C VAL A 78 10.22 3.46 2.16
N VAL A 79 10.10 4.72 2.62
CA VAL A 79 8.85 5.45 2.78
C VAL A 79 8.93 6.85 2.17
N GLU A 80 7.84 7.31 1.56
CA GLU A 80 7.61 8.72 1.20
C GLU A 80 6.28 9.19 1.81
N PRO A 81 6.29 10.23 2.65
CA PRO A 81 5.07 10.85 3.17
C PRO A 81 4.48 11.84 2.16
N TYR A 82 3.15 11.88 2.09
CA TYR A 82 2.39 12.90 1.38
C TYR A 82 1.35 13.50 2.32
N GLU A 83 1.50 14.79 2.61
CA GLU A 83 0.63 15.54 3.51
C GLU A 83 -0.37 16.36 2.69
N LEU A 84 -1.66 16.08 2.88
CA LEU A 84 -2.77 16.85 2.35
C LEU A 84 -3.50 17.53 3.52
N PRO A 85 -4.30 18.58 3.29
CA PRO A 85 -4.96 19.33 4.37
C PRO A 85 -5.79 18.49 5.34
N THR A 86 -6.32 17.36 4.88
CA THR A 86 -7.20 16.47 5.66
C THR A 86 -6.74 15.01 5.66
N LEU A 87 -5.59 14.69 5.05
CA LEU A 87 -5.16 13.30 4.87
C LEU A 87 -3.63 13.20 4.83
N ASN A 88 -3.08 12.34 5.68
CA ASN A 88 -1.70 11.88 5.56
C ASN A 88 -1.68 10.56 4.80
N ILE A 89 -0.73 10.44 3.88
CA ILE A 89 -0.51 9.22 3.10
C ILE A 89 0.95 8.80 3.23
N TRP A 90 1.18 7.50 3.42
CA TRP A 90 2.52 6.91 3.42
C TRP A 90 2.62 5.87 2.33
N HIS A 91 3.48 6.14 1.35
CA HIS A 91 3.85 5.16 0.33
C HIS A 91 5.10 4.43 0.80
N PHE A 92 5.00 3.12 0.99
CA PHE A 92 6.12 2.25 1.29
C PHE A 92 6.53 1.43 0.07
N ASP A 93 7.83 1.25 -0.13
CA ASP A 93 8.40 0.29 -1.07
C ASP A 93 9.45 -0.55 -0.36
N PHE A 94 9.07 -1.79 -0.03
CA PHE A 94 9.94 -2.72 0.68
C PHE A 94 10.81 -3.56 -0.25
N TYR A 95 10.91 -3.25 -1.56
CA TYR A 95 11.69 -4.06 -2.52
C TYR A 95 13.14 -4.34 -2.07
N ARG A 96 13.77 -3.38 -1.37
CA ARG A 96 15.14 -3.49 -0.84
C ARG A 96 15.20 -3.66 0.68
N PHE A 97 14.06 -3.76 1.34
CA PHE A 97 14.02 -3.96 2.79
C PHE A 97 14.46 -5.38 3.12
N SER A 98 15.53 -5.51 3.89
CA SER A 98 16.19 -6.81 4.13
C SER A 98 16.47 -7.10 5.60
N ASP A 99 16.40 -6.08 6.46
CA ASP A 99 16.69 -6.23 7.89
C ASP A 99 15.51 -5.72 8.74
N PRO A 100 14.86 -6.59 9.52
CA PRO A 100 13.83 -6.21 10.48
C PRO A 100 14.23 -5.10 11.46
N ARG A 101 15.53 -4.92 11.75
CA ARG A 101 16.00 -3.84 12.66
C ARG A 101 15.74 -2.45 12.08
N GLU A 102 15.80 -2.31 10.75
CA GLU A 102 15.50 -1.06 10.05
C GLU A 102 14.05 -0.60 10.31
N TRP A 103 13.13 -1.51 10.65
CA TRP A 103 11.75 -1.18 10.98
C TRP A 103 11.62 -0.30 12.22
N GLU A 104 12.30 -0.69 13.29
CA GLU A 104 12.27 0.04 14.57
C GLU A 104 13.09 1.32 14.45
N ASP A 105 14.27 1.25 13.83
CA ASP A 105 15.15 2.42 13.62
C ASP A 105 14.47 3.50 12.76
N ALA A 106 13.64 3.10 11.79
CA ALA A 106 12.89 4.03 10.94
C ALA A 106 11.55 4.49 11.56
N GLY A 107 11.18 4.00 12.73
CA GLY A 107 9.94 4.38 13.42
C GLY A 107 8.66 3.95 12.69
N PHE A 108 8.70 2.91 11.85
CA PHE A 108 7.54 2.49 11.05
C PHE A 108 6.37 2.06 11.91
N ARG A 109 6.64 1.49 13.09
CA ARG A 109 5.61 1.13 14.06
C ARG A 109 4.66 2.29 14.38
N ASP A 110 5.22 3.47 14.64
CA ASP A 110 4.42 4.66 14.97
C ASP A 110 3.67 5.19 13.74
N ILE A 111 4.27 5.08 12.56
CA ILE A 111 3.62 5.44 11.29
C ILE A 111 2.40 4.56 11.04
N PHE A 112 2.53 3.23 11.17
CA PHE A 112 1.41 2.30 10.97
C PHE A 112 0.31 2.47 12.03
N ALA A 113 0.65 2.93 13.24
CA ALA A 113 -0.32 3.25 14.28
C ALA A 113 -1.03 4.61 14.09
N SER A 114 -0.46 5.50 13.28
CA SER A 114 -1.04 6.83 13.03
C SER A 114 -2.28 6.77 12.12
N PRO A 115 -3.17 7.78 12.13
CA PRO A 115 -4.28 7.88 11.17
C PRO A 115 -3.80 8.20 9.75
N GLY A 116 -4.53 7.76 8.72
CA GLY A 116 -4.24 8.09 7.32
C GLY A 116 -3.97 6.84 6.46
N LEU A 117 -3.83 7.02 5.15
CA LEU A 117 -3.67 5.93 4.17
C LEU A 117 -2.24 5.38 4.15
N LYS A 118 -2.08 4.06 4.20
CA LYS A 118 -0.81 3.37 3.98
C LYS A 118 -0.90 2.54 2.72
N VAL A 119 0.09 2.64 1.84
CA VAL A 119 0.18 1.82 0.63
C VAL A 119 1.57 1.21 0.56
N ALA A 120 1.66 -0.11 0.64
CA ALA A 120 2.93 -0.83 0.67
C ALA A 120 3.12 -1.69 -0.59
N GLU A 121 4.18 -1.41 -1.35
CA GLU A 121 4.70 -2.31 -2.38
C GLU A 121 5.66 -3.32 -1.75
N TRP A 122 5.64 -4.56 -2.27
CA TRP A 122 6.51 -5.66 -1.81
C TRP A 122 6.38 -6.00 -0.31
N PRO A 123 5.16 -6.05 0.25
CA PRO A 123 4.93 -6.24 1.69
C PRO A 123 5.56 -7.53 2.25
N GLN A 124 5.74 -8.56 1.41
CA GLN A 124 6.38 -9.81 1.81
C GLN A 124 7.79 -9.65 2.37
N ASN A 125 8.50 -8.57 2.01
CA ASN A 125 9.85 -8.30 2.50
C ASN A 125 9.85 -7.74 3.93
N ALA A 126 8.80 -7.03 4.34
CA ALA A 126 8.59 -6.63 5.73
C ALA A 126 7.92 -7.74 6.56
N GLY A 127 7.21 -8.66 5.89
CA GLY A 127 6.71 -9.90 6.49
C GLY A 127 5.81 -9.66 7.70
N ALA A 128 6.09 -10.36 8.81
CA ALA A 128 5.28 -10.34 10.02
C ALA A 128 5.30 -9.00 10.80
N LEU A 129 6.08 -8.02 10.36
CA LEU A 129 6.10 -6.68 10.95
C LEU A 129 4.90 -5.83 10.51
N LEU A 130 4.32 -6.16 9.35
CA LEU A 130 3.16 -5.45 8.84
C LEU A 130 1.88 -5.87 9.57
N PRO A 131 0.96 -4.93 9.84
CA PRO A 131 -0.37 -5.28 10.29
C PRO A 131 -1.14 -6.02 9.18
N THR A 132 -2.32 -6.55 9.50
CA THR A 132 -3.20 -7.13 8.49
C THR A 132 -3.68 -6.02 7.54
N PRO A 133 -3.52 -6.19 6.21
CA PRO A 133 -4.04 -5.21 5.25
C PRO A 133 -5.57 -5.24 5.17
N ASP A 134 -6.15 -4.09 4.86
CA ASP A 134 -7.58 -3.96 4.55
C ASP A 134 -7.86 -4.37 3.10
N ILE A 135 -6.86 -4.18 2.20
CA ILE A 135 -6.93 -4.44 0.76
C ILE A 135 -5.64 -5.07 0.25
#